data_AF-A0AAN6T8H3-F1
#
_entry.id   AF-A0AAN6T8H3-F1
#
_cell.length_a   1.000
_cell.length_b   1.000
_cell.length_c   1.000
_cell.angle_alpha   90.00
_cell.angle_beta   90.00
_cell.angle_gamma   90.00
#
_symmetry.space_group_name_H-M   'P 1'
#
loop_
_entity.id
_entity.type
_entity.pdbx_description
1 polymer ?
#
loop_
_entity_poly.entity_id
_entity_poly.type
_entity_poly.pdbx_seq_one_letter_code
_entity_poly.pdbx_strand_id
1 'polypeptide(L)'
;MPCPGTLSVLSAGSAATSTATATATSRLVLLLPLRRPGAVFSASRSTIAFPSRETSPFVNRDKPTAIARSITTSTSTTTRFPRRHLPHTHQHHHVVRRQYHSHDHPPPPGPFTPAESALLGAAYTHVAAQGFSREALALGARDAGLLDISPSLLLGGSDGGVFALIWWHLYTQRNALAAKAAALFASEIDGSPGGSKDATAATPSLGGIGGGIRTVSERVEMLAWARLQGNDEAGVVGRLQEALAVMAQPSYVPASLKELALLADEILYLAGDVSVDPSWYTKRASLSAIYAAAELFMTTDQSPGFRETRAFLRRRLNEAAEVGSAVRSAGEWLGFTASAAVNVLRSKGVRI
;
A
#
# COMPACT_ATOMS: atom_id res chain seq x y z
N MET A 1 57.56 17.93 48.90
CA MET A 1 57.93 16.68 48.19
C MET A 1 57.07 16.60 46.93
N PRO A 2 57.66 16.34 45.75
CA PRO A 2 57.58 17.27 44.61
C PRO A 2 57.12 16.64 43.27
N CYS A 3 56.88 17.49 42.26
CA CYS A 3 56.94 17.19 40.81
C CYS A 3 58.43 17.03 40.35
N PRO A 4 58.86 17.00 39.05
CA PRO A 4 58.24 16.82 37.72
C PRO A 4 59.09 15.93 36.72
N GLY A 5 58.76 15.91 35.41
CA GLY A 5 59.61 15.50 34.25
C GLY A 5 58.75 15.23 33.00
N THR A 6 58.66 15.99 31.87
CA THR A 6 59.61 16.59 30.90
C THR A 6 60.51 15.52 30.22
N LEU A 7 60.59 15.28 28.90
CA LEU A 7 60.86 16.11 27.67
C LEU A 7 60.59 15.20 26.41
N SER A 8 59.93 15.65 25.34
CA SER A 8 60.45 16.26 24.07
C SER A 8 60.64 15.34 22.83
N VAL A 9 59.99 15.79 21.74
CA VAL A 9 60.47 15.98 20.34
C VAL A 9 60.74 14.73 19.46
N LEU A 10 60.01 14.61 18.34
CA LEU A 10 60.58 14.79 16.99
C LEU A 10 59.51 14.87 15.89
N SER A 11 59.69 15.87 15.02
CA SER A 11 58.99 16.11 13.76
C SER A 11 59.85 15.56 12.61
N ALA A 12 59.23 14.83 11.69
CA ALA A 12 59.61 14.60 10.29
C ALA A 12 58.37 13.96 9.64
N GLY A 13 57.75 14.44 8.57
CA GLY A 13 58.35 14.89 7.32
C GLY A 13 58.25 13.75 6.32
N SER A 14 57.17 13.69 5.53
CA SER A 14 57.20 13.06 4.21
C SER A 14 55.97 13.44 3.39
N ALA A 15 56.15 14.44 2.54
CA ALA A 15 55.33 14.66 1.36
C ALA A 15 55.60 13.52 0.37
N ALA A 16 54.55 12.80 -0.05
CA ALA A 16 54.60 11.91 -1.20
C ALA A 16 53.72 12.49 -2.30
N THR A 17 54.34 13.33 -3.12
CA THR A 17 53.95 13.60 -4.49
C THR A 17 54.07 12.30 -5.28
N SER A 18 53.00 11.84 -5.92
CA SER A 18 53.11 10.95 -7.07
C SER A 18 52.02 11.25 -8.09
N THR A 19 52.44 12.08 -9.05
CA THR A 19 52.05 12.07 -10.47
C THR A 19 51.67 10.69 -11.00
N ALA A 20 50.51 10.59 -11.65
CA ALA A 20 50.21 9.54 -12.64
C ALA A 20 49.35 10.13 -13.77
N THR A 21 50.05 10.68 -14.75
CA THR A 21 49.84 10.53 -16.20
C THR A 21 48.42 10.25 -16.70
N ALA A 22 47.78 11.29 -17.23
CA ALA A 22 46.72 11.16 -18.21
C ALA A 22 47.31 10.72 -19.56
N THR A 23 46.83 9.62 -20.13
CA THR A 23 47.06 9.28 -21.53
C THR A 23 45.72 8.95 -22.16
N ALA A 24 45.24 9.90 -22.96
CA ALA A 24 44.14 9.73 -23.88
C ALA A 24 44.63 8.96 -25.10
N THR A 25 43.96 7.87 -25.45
CA THR A 25 44.09 7.26 -26.77
C THR A 25 42.71 6.91 -27.30
N SER A 26 42.23 7.77 -28.20
CA SER A 26 41.09 7.52 -29.09
C SER A 26 41.45 6.55 -30.22
N ARG A 27 40.39 6.06 -30.90
CA ARG A 27 40.32 5.22 -32.11
C ARG A 27 40.15 3.74 -31.77
N LEU A 28 39.23 2.99 -32.38
CA LEU A 28 38.85 3.02 -33.78
C LEU A 28 37.42 2.45 -33.96
N VAL A 29 36.66 3.12 -34.81
CA VAL A 29 35.46 2.63 -35.49
C VAL A 29 35.82 1.40 -36.35
N LEU A 30 35.04 0.33 -36.28
CA LEU A 30 34.91 -0.60 -37.40
C LEU A 30 33.45 -1.06 -37.56
N LEU A 31 32.90 -0.76 -38.74
CA LEU A 31 31.58 -1.15 -39.22
C LEU A 31 31.52 -2.63 -39.64
N LEU A 32 30.40 -3.29 -39.29
CA LEU A 32 29.58 -4.27 -40.05
C LEU A 32 30.26 -5.56 -40.63
N PRO A 33 29.52 -6.67 -40.94
CA PRO A 33 28.18 -6.68 -41.57
C PRO A 33 27.14 -7.75 -41.13
N LEU A 34 25.89 -7.41 -41.45
CA LEU A 34 24.76 -8.24 -41.92
C LEU A 34 24.88 -9.77 -41.87
N ARG A 35 23.94 -10.43 -41.18
CA ARG A 35 23.32 -11.69 -41.64
C ARG A 35 21.96 -11.99 -40.98
N ARG A 36 20.87 -11.83 -41.74
CA ARG A 36 19.63 -12.64 -41.64
C ARG A 36 19.81 -13.85 -42.57
N PRO A 37 19.28 -15.04 -42.28
CA PRO A 37 17.86 -15.39 -42.50
C PRO A 37 17.26 -16.20 -41.33
N GLY A 38 15.97 -16.13 -41.03
CA GLY A 38 14.92 -16.87 -41.74
C GLY A 38 14.69 -18.23 -41.06
N ALA A 39 13.78 -18.28 -40.09
CA ALA A 39 13.16 -19.53 -39.64
C ALA A 39 11.73 -19.24 -39.19
N VAL A 40 10.82 -19.73 -40.04
CA VAL A 40 9.38 -19.77 -39.89
C VAL A 40 9.05 -20.70 -38.72
N PHE A 41 8.52 -20.19 -37.61
CA PHE A 41 7.92 -21.02 -36.57
C PHE A 41 6.40 -20.97 -36.71
N SER A 42 5.87 -22.08 -37.21
CA SER A 42 4.47 -22.42 -37.32
C SER A 42 3.83 -22.43 -35.92
N ALA A 43 2.87 -21.53 -35.70
CA ALA A 43 2.02 -21.54 -34.53
C ALA A 43 0.97 -22.67 -34.70
N SER A 44 1.28 -23.84 -34.15
CA SER A 44 0.31 -24.94 -34.02
C SER A 44 -0.77 -24.51 -33.02
N ARG A 45 -1.95 -24.23 -33.56
CA ARG A 45 -3.15 -23.82 -32.83
C ARG A 45 -3.80 -25.08 -32.26
N SER A 46 -3.39 -25.50 -31.07
CA SER A 46 -4.07 -26.57 -30.33
C SER A 46 -5.36 -26.03 -29.72
N THR A 47 -6.44 -26.15 -30.49
CA THR A 47 -7.82 -26.05 -30.06
C THR A 47 -8.09 -27.08 -28.95
N ILE A 48 -8.18 -26.63 -27.70
CA ILE A 48 -8.72 -27.45 -26.61
C ILE A 48 -10.24 -27.43 -26.78
N ALA A 49 -10.77 -28.54 -27.29
CA ALA A 49 -12.18 -28.82 -27.40
C ALA A 49 -12.77 -29.09 -26.00
N PHE A 50 -13.82 -28.34 -25.66
CA PHE A 50 -14.72 -28.67 -24.56
C PHE A 50 -15.53 -29.91 -24.92
N PRO A 51 -15.54 -30.98 -24.12
CA PRO A 51 -16.52 -32.05 -24.30
C PRO A 51 -17.88 -31.59 -23.79
N SER A 52 -18.80 -31.39 -24.75
CA SER A 52 -20.25 -31.37 -24.55
C SER A 52 -20.66 -32.64 -23.80
N ARG A 53 -21.28 -32.47 -22.62
CA ARG A 53 -21.92 -33.58 -21.93
C ARG A 53 -23.31 -33.78 -22.47
N GLU A 54 -23.47 -34.91 -23.13
CA GLU A 54 -24.72 -35.42 -23.68
C GLU A 54 -25.81 -35.55 -22.62
N THR A 55 -26.98 -35.17 -23.09
CA THR A 55 -28.31 -35.51 -22.60
C THR A 55 -28.52 -37.02 -22.55
N SER A 56 -29.19 -37.48 -21.50
CA SER A 56 -29.91 -38.75 -21.49
C SER A 56 -31.12 -38.69 -20.55
N PRO A 57 -32.15 -39.53 -20.77
CA PRO A 57 -33.53 -39.05 -20.85
C PRO A 57 -34.48 -39.67 -19.79
N PHE A 58 -35.76 -39.28 -19.86
CA PHE A 58 -36.95 -39.89 -19.20
C PHE A 58 -36.98 -39.78 -17.66
N VAL A 59 -38.04 -39.30 -17.01
CA VAL A 59 -39.40 -39.85 -17.04
C VAL A 59 -40.46 -38.75 -16.86
N ASN A 60 -41.50 -38.86 -17.68
CA ASN A 60 -42.75 -38.10 -17.67
C ASN A 60 -43.73 -38.76 -16.67
N ARG A 61 -44.37 -37.97 -15.79
CA ARG A 61 -45.70 -38.34 -15.26
C ARG A 61 -46.45 -37.15 -14.63
N ASP A 62 -47.60 -36.90 -15.26
CA ASP A 62 -48.91 -36.58 -14.69
C ASP A 62 -49.17 -35.17 -14.13
N LYS A 63 -49.80 -34.36 -15.01
CA LYS A 63 -50.74 -33.29 -14.66
C LYS A 63 -51.95 -33.86 -13.88
N PRO A 64 -52.57 -33.06 -13.02
CA PRO A 64 -54.02 -32.97 -13.04
C PRO A 64 -54.52 -31.53 -13.17
N THR A 65 -55.25 -31.34 -14.26
CA THR A 65 -56.58 -30.72 -14.39
C THR A 65 -57.04 -29.68 -13.36
N ALA A 66 -57.43 -28.52 -13.91
CA ALA A 66 -58.13 -27.43 -13.28
C ALA A 66 -59.43 -27.86 -12.56
N ILE A 67 -59.65 -27.29 -11.36
CA ILE A 67 -60.97 -27.16 -10.75
C ILE A 67 -61.14 -25.71 -10.31
N ALA A 68 -62.10 -25.04 -10.93
CA ALA A 68 -62.58 -23.72 -10.57
C ALA A 68 -63.19 -23.72 -9.17
N ARG A 69 -62.79 -22.79 -8.31
CA ARG A 69 -63.55 -22.45 -7.08
C ARG A 69 -63.56 -20.93 -6.86
N SER A 70 -64.68 -20.36 -7.28
CA SER A 70 -65.52 -19.41 -6.54
C SER A 70 -64.81 -18.31 -5.74
N ILE A 71 -64.87 -17.11 -6.31
CA ILE A 71 -64.71 -15.82 -5.64
C ILE A 71 -65.76 -15.75 -4.53
N THR A 72 -65.32 -15.64 -3.26
CA THR A 72 -66.21 -15.33 -2.15
C THR A 72 -65.71 -14.05 -1.50
N THR A 73 -66.45 -12.98 -1.74
CA THR A 73 -66.18 -11.63 -1.21
C THR A 73 -66.55 -11.61 0.27
N SER A 74 -65.57 -11.65 1.17
CA SER A 74 -65.79 -11.48 2.61
C SER A 74 -65.73 -10.01 2.99
N THR A 75 -66.92 -9.40 3.11
CA THR A 75 -67.13 -8.08 3.67
C THR A 75 -66.71 -8.08 5.15
N SER A 76 -65.54 -7.52 5.44
CA SER A 76 -65.04 -7.38 6.82
C SER A 76 -65.30 -5.96 7.30
N THR A 77 -66.32 -5.83 8.15
CA THR A 77 -66.71 -4.62 8.86
C THR A 77 -65.51 -3.97 9.56
N THR A 78 -65.15 -2.76 9.13
CA THR A 78 -64.13 -1.92 9.78
C THR A 78 -64.69 -1.39 11.11
N THR A 79 -64.31 -2.01 12.21
CA THR A 79 -64.52 -1.46 13.55
C THR A 79 -63.51 -0.33 13.77
N ARG A 80 -64.01 0.90 13.84
CA ARG A 80 -63.23 2.12 14.00
C ARG A 80 -62.73 2.21 15.45
N PHE A 81 -61.49 1.80 15.70
CA PHE A 81 -60.82 2.04 16.97
C PHE A 81 -60.57 3.54 17.17
N PRO A 82 -60.76 4.08 18.39
CA PRO A 82 -60.47 5.48 18.68
C PRO A 82 -58.97 5.74 18.51
N ARG A 83 -58.66 6.72 17.66
CA ARG A 83 -57.31 7.19 17.33
C ARG A 83 -56.71 7.84 18.58
N ARG A 84 -56.01 7.06 19.40
CA ARG A 84 -55.11 7.60 20.42
C ARG A 84 -53.99 8.33 19.66
N HIS A 85 -53.92 9.64 19.82
CA HIS A 85 -52.80 10.45 19.37
C HIS A 85 -51.55 9.98 20.10
N LEU A 86 -50.80 9.06 19.49
CA LEU A 86 -49.41 8.81 19.83
C LEU A 86 -48.63 10.07 19.44
N PRO A 87 -47.79 10.63 20.33
CA PRO A 87 -46.89 11.69 19.94
C PRO A 87 -46.00 11.16 18.82
N HIS A 88 -46.00 11.85 17.69
CA HIS A 88 -45.00 11.65 16.65
C HIS A 88 -43.65 12.05 17.22
N THR A 89 -42.99 11.11 17.90
CA THR A 89 -41.55 11.20 18.10
C THR A 89 -40.94 11.14 16.71
N HIS A 90 -40.46 12.29 16.23
CA HIS A 90 -39.49 12.34 15.15
C HIS A 90 -38.28 11.52 15.62
N GLN A 91 -38.31 10.22 15.35
CA GLN A 91 -37.11 9.41 15.38
C GLN A 91 -36.23 9.97 14.27
N HIS A 92 -35.30 10.84 14.65
CA HIS A 92 -34.14 11.11 13.83
C HIS A 92 -33.44 9.77 13.65
N HIS A 93 -33.73 9.09 12.53
CA HIS A 93 -32.88 8.03 12.05
C HIS A 93 -31.53 8.68 11.77
N HIS A 94 -30.65 8.66 12.76
CA HIS A 94 -29.23 8.84 12.51
C HIS A 94 -28.86 7.75 11.51
N VAL A 95 -28.68 8.14 10.25
CA VAL A 95 -28.05 7.27 9.27
C VAL A 95 -26.63 7.08 9.78
N VAL A 96 -26.41 6.02 10.56
CA VAL A 96 -25.08 5.58 10.94
C VAL A 96 -24.40 5.23 9.62
N ARG A 97 -23.54 6.13 9.12
CA ARG A 97 -22.65 5.83 8.00
C ARG A 97 -21.84 4.61 8.45
N ARG A 98 -22.12 3.46 7.84
CA ARG A 98 -21.34 2.26 8.08
C ARG A 98 -19.92 2.56 7.64
N GLN A 99 -18.97 2.42 8.56
CA GLN A 99 -17.55 2.54 8.24
C GLN A 99 -17.10 1.28 7.51
N TYR A 100 -16.06 1.42 6.70
CA TYR A 100 -15.48 0.29 5.99
C TYR A 100 -14.78 -0.69 6.95
N HIS A 101 -14.09 -0.17 7.97
CA HIS A 101 -13.41 -0.96 8.98
C HIS A 101 -14.37 -1.26 10.13
N SER A 102 -14.53 -2.54 10.49
CA SER A 102 -15.18 -2.95 11.73
C SER A 102 -14.10 -3.15 12.80
N HIS A 103 -14.35 -2.74 14.04
CA HIS A 103 -13.38 -2.94 15.14
C HIS A 103 -13.60 -4.25 15.90
N ASP A 104 -14.70 -4.96 15.60
CA ASP A 104 -15.16 -6.13 16.37
C ASP A 104 -14.62 -7.46 15.83
N HIS A 105 -13.52 -7.46 15.07
CA HIS A 105 -12.90 -8.68 14.58
C HIS A 105 -11.46 -8.79 15.09
N PRO A 106 -11.04 -9.98 15.59
CA PRO A 106 -9.65 -10.18 15.95
C PRO A 106 -8.76 -10.05 14.70
N PRO A 107 -7.53 -9.55 14.84
CA PRO A 107 -6.61 -9.47 13.72
C PRO A 107 -6.39 -10.88 13.14
N PRO A 108 -6.37 -11.03 11.82
CA PRO A 108 -6.08 -12.32 11.21
C PRO A 108 -4.69 -12.81 11.64
N PRO A 109 -4.47 -14.13 11.73
CA PRO A 109 -3.14 -14.66 12.01
C PRO A 109 -2.14 -14.16 10.96
N GLY A 110 -0.92 -13.87 11.40
CA GLY A 110 0.16 -13.45 10.53
C GLY A 110 0.53 -14.52 9.49
N PRO A 111 1.23 -14.15 8.41
CA PRO A 111 1.57 -15.07 7.34
C PRO A 111 2.65 -16.10 7.72
N PHE A 112 3.38 -15.88 8.81
CA PHE A 112 4.53 -16.69 9.23
C PHE A 112 4.22 -17.50 10.48
N THR A 113 4.73 -18.73 10.52
CA THR A 113 4.73 -19.54 11.75
C THR A 113 5.70 -18.95 12.79
N PRO A 114 5.58 -19.32 14.07
CA PRO A 114 6.52 -18.85 15.10
C PRO A 114 7.99 -19.20 14.80
N ALA A 115 8.23 -20.39 14.23
CA ALA A 115 9.57 -20.83 13.85
C ALA A 115 10.12 -20.02 12.66
N GLU A 116 9.30 -19.79 11.63
CA GLU A 116 9.66 -18.91 10.51
C GLU A 116 9.94 -17.49 10.98
N SER A 117 9.11 -16.96 11.88
CA SER A 117 9.28 -15.61 12.43
C SER A 117 10.58 -15.46 13.21
N ALA A 118 10.96 -16.47 14.00
CA ALA A 118 12.24 -16.48 14.72
C ALA A 118 13.44 -16.50 13.74
N LEU A 119 13.37 -17.34 12.71
CA LEU A 119 14.41 -17.43 11.68
C LEU A 119 14.51 -16.14 10.85
N LEU A 120 13.38 -15.60 10.39
CA LEU A 120 13.35 -14.38 9.58
C LEU A 120 13.75 -13.15 10.39
N GLY A 121 13.36 -13.08 11.66
CA GLY A 121 13.80 -12.03 12.58
C GLY A 121 15.32 -12.04 12.79
N ALA A 122 15.91 -13.22 13.00
CA ALA A 122 17.37 -13.38 13.12
C ALA A 122 18.09 -13.10 11.79
N ALA A 123 17.54 -13.54 10.65
CA ALA A 123 18.11 -13.24 9.35
C ALA A 123 18.08 -11.74 9.02
N TYR A 124 17.04 -11.03 9.48
CA TYR A 124 16.85 -9.61 9.20
C TYR A 124 17.98 -8.73 9.76
N THR A 125 18.62 -9.11 10.87
CA THR A 125 19.75 -8.36 11.44
C THR A 125 20.97 -8.33 10.52
N HIS A 126 21.07 -9.29 9.59
CA HIS A 126 22.18 -9.40 8.64
C HIS A 126 21.90 -8.73 7.30
N VAL A 127 20.67 -8.28 7.03
CA VAL A 127 20.27 -7.74 5.72
C VAL A 127 21.01 -6.45 5.37
N ALA A 128 21.28 -5.58 6.35
CA ALA A 128 22.01 -4.34 6.09
C ALA A 128 23.41 -4.62 5.50
N ALA A 129 24.10 -5.65 5.99
CA ALA A 129 25.40 -6.05 5.48
C ALA A 129 25.29 -6.89 4.19
N GLN A 130 24.50 -7.97 4.24
CA GLN A 130 24.49 -9.05 3.24
C GLN A 130 23.39 -8.94 2.18
N GLY A 131 22.51 -7.94 2.28
CA GLY A 131 21.36 -7.79 1.41
C GLY A 131 20.26 -8.83 1.65
N PHE A 132 19.24 -8.81 0.80
CA PHE A 132 18.18 -9.81 0.79
C PHE A 132 18.68 -11.08 0.09
N SER A 133 19.53 -11.84 0.77
CA SER A 133 20.28 -12.95 0.18
C SER A 133 20.13 -14.25 0.97
N ARG A 134 20.50 -15.37 0.32
CA ARG A 134 20.57 -16.69 0.98
C ARG A 134 21.61 -16.73 2.10
N GLU A 135 22.65 -15.91 1.99
CA GLU A 135 23.69 -15.82 3.02
C GLU A 135 23.14 -15.19 4.31
N ALA A 136 22.34 -14.13 4.20
CA ALA A 136 21.64 -13.54 5.35
C ALA A 136 20.73 -14.57 6.05
N LEU A 137 20.03 -15.40 5.27
CA LEU A 137 19.18 -16.48 5.79
C LEU A 137 19.99 -17.59 6.46
N ALA A 138 21.13 -17.98 5.90
CA ALA A 138 22.00 -18.99 6.52
C ALA A 138 22.58 -18.49 7.85
N LEU A 139 23.04 -17.24 7.91
CA LEU A 139 23.50 -16.62 9.16
C LEU A 139 22.38 -16.52 10.19
N GLY A 140 21.19 -16.06 9.79
CA GLY A 140 20.02 -16.00 10.67
C GLY A 140 19.57 -17.36 11.17
N ALA A 141 19.66 -18.41 10.34
CA ALA A 141 19.37 -19.78 10.76
C ALA A 141 20.34 -20.23 11.86
N ARG A 142 21.65 -19.97 11.70
CA ARG A 142 22.67 -20.27 12.72
C ARG A 142 22.40 -19.54 14.03
N ASP A 143 22.06 -18.26 13.95
CA ASP A 143 21.75 -17.43 15.12
C ASP A 143 20.49 -17.90 15.85
N ALA A 144 19.51 -18.42 15.11
CA ALA A 144 18.30 -19.05 15.66
C ALA A 144 18.53 -20.49 16.16
N GLY A 145 19.75 -21.03 16.07
CA GLY A 145 20.06 -22.41 16.46
C GLY A 145 19.51 -23.47 15.48
N LEU A 146 19.21 -23.07 14.25
CA LEU A 146 18.72 -23.90 13.16
C LEU A 146 19.85 -24.31 12.21
N LEU A 147 19.60 -25.31 11.37
CA LEU A 147 20.57 -25.75 10.36
C LEU A 147 20.58 -24.78 9.17
N ASP A 148 21.70 -24.67 8.46
CA ASP A 148 21.82 -23.82 7.26
C ASP A 148 20.81 -24.16 6.15
N ILE A 149 20.30 -25.40 6.14
CA ILE A 149 19.28 -25.86 5.19
C ILE A 149 17.85 -25.50 5.61
N SER A 150 17.65 -25.10 6.88
CA SER A 150 16.33 -24.79 7.44
C SER A 150 15.56 -23.71 6.68
N PRO A 151 16.16 -22.61 6.17
CA PRO A 151 15.43 -21.63 5.35
C PRO A 151 14.71 -22.27 4.15
N SER A 152 15.39 -23.16 3.42
CA SER A 152 14.82 -23.85 2.25
C SER A 152 13.69 -24.82 2.61
N LEU A 153 13.76 -25.44 3.79
CA LEU A 153 12.77 -26.40 4.27
C LEU A 153 11.53 -25.74 4.87
N LEU A 154 11.73 -24.66 5.64
CA LEU A 154 10.67 -23.99 6.39
C LEU A 154 9.91 -22.98 5.53
N LEU A 155 10.61 -22.17 4.75
CA LEU A 155 10.00 -21.07 3.99
C LEU A 155 9.44 -21.55 2.64
N GLY A 156 9.90 -22.70 2.16
CA GLY A 156 9.57 -23.21 0.83
C GLY A 156 10.01 -22.25 -0.29
N GLY A 157 9.77 -22.65 -1.54
CA GLY A 157 10.05 -21.82 -2.71
C GLY A 157 11.38 -22.16 -3.42
N SER A 158 11.40 -21.97 -4.74
CA SER A 158 12.55 -22.23 -5.61
C SER A 158 13.70 -21.24 -5.39
N ASP A 159 13.43 -20.12 -4.72
CA ASP A 159 14.37 -19.06 -4.39
C ASP A 159 15.15 -19.32 -3.09
N GLY A 160 14.75 -20.32 -2.29
CA GLY A 160 15.41 -20.65 -1.02
C GLY A 160 15.05 -19.68 0.12
N GLY A 161 13.86 -19.08 0.06
CA GLY A 161 13.32 -18.20 1.12
C GLY A 161 13.69 -16.72 1.01
N VAL A 162 14.36 -16.29 -0.07
CA VAL A 162 14.78 -14.88 -0.26
C VAL A 162 13.57 -13.94 -0.29
N PHE A 163 12.51 -14.32 -1.02
CA PHE A 163 11.29 -13.55 -1.06
C PHE A 163 10.61 -13.49 0.32
N ALA A 164 10.68 -14.56 1.12
CA ALA A 164 10.11 -14.55 2.46
C ALA A 164 10.80 -13.54 3.39
N LEU A 165 12.11 -13.30 3.21
CA LEU A 165 12.84 -12.26 3.93
C LEU A 165 12.41 -10.84 3.50
N ILE A 166 12.14 -10.64 2.21
CA ILE A 166 11.57 -9.37 1.72
C ILE A 166 10.15 -9.18 2.26
N TRP A 167 9.33 -10.23 2.22
CA TRP A 167 7.96 -10.19 2.73
C TRP A 167 7.95 -9.93 4.24
N TRP A 168 8.87 -10.53 5.01
CA TRP A 168 9.08 -10.22 6.41
C TRP A 168 9.32 -8.73 6.65
N HIS A 169 10.19 -8.10 5.87
CA HIS A 169 10.42 -6.66 5.94
C HIS A 169 9.14 -5.86 5.68
N LEU A 170 8.41 -6.16 4.59
CA LEU A 170 7.18 -5.45 4.26
C LEU A 170 6.13 -5.58 5.37
N TYR A 171 5.93 -6.81 5.86
CA TYR A 171 4.94 -7.14 6.88
C TYR A 171 5.26 -6.48 8.23
N THR A 172 6.50 -6.60 8.71
CA THR A 172 6.93 -6.02 10.00
C THR A 172 6.86 -4.49 9.98
N GLN A 173 7.32 -3.86 8.91
CA GLN A 173 7.27 -2.40 8.79
C GLN A 173 5.83 -1.87 8.66
N ARG A 174 4.94 -2.61 7.99
CA ARG A 174 3.49 -2.29 7.96
C ARG A 174 2.89 -2.38 9.37
N ASN A 175 3.14 -3.46 10.09
CA ASN A 175 2.59 -3.66 11.44
C ASN A 175 3.14 -2.66 12.46
N ALA A 176 4.38 -2.21 12.30
CA ALA A 176 4.97 -1.17 13.14
C ALA A 176 4.29 0.20 12.97
N LEU A 177 3.56 0.41 11.87
CA LEU A 177 2.97 1.70 11.53
C LEU A 177 1.90 2.14 12.54
N ALA A 178 1.11 1.22 13.09
CA ALA A 178 0.09 1.56 14.08
C ALA A 178 0.69 2.16 15.36
N ALA A 179 1.80 1.60 15.85
CA ALA A 179 2.54 2.15 16.99
C ALA A 179 3.14 3.53 16.66
N LYS A 180 3.71 3.69 15.45
CA LYS A 180 4.22 4.99 14.97
C LYS A 180 3.10 6.03 14.87
N ALA A 181 1.92 5.64 14.36
CA ALA A 181 0.76 6.51 14.26
C ALA A 181 0.30 7.00 15.64
N ALA A 182 0.21 6.09 16.62
CA ALA A 182 -0.12 6.45 18.00
C ALA A 182 0.87 7.47 18.57
N ALA A 183 2.18 7.30 18.33
CA ALA A 183 3.19 8.27 18.77
C ALA A 183 3.09 9.62 18.05
N LEU A 184 2.85 9.63 16.73
CA LEU A 184 2.74 10.84 15.91
C LEU A 184 1.50 11.69 16.24
N PHE A 185 0.42 11.04 16.66
CA PHE A 185 -0.87 11.67 16.90
C PHE A 185 -1.28 11.71 18.39
N ALA A 186 -0.43 11.25 19.32
CA ALA A 186 -0.70 11.30 20.76
C ALA A 186 -1.11 12.70 21.23
N SER A 187 -0.39 13.74 20.80
CA SER A 187 -0.68 15.13 21.17
C SER A 187 -2.00 15.69 20.62
N GLU A 188 -2.60 15.07 19.59
CA GLU A 188 -3.89 15.50 19.04
C GLU A 188 -5.07 15.00 19.88
N ILE A 189 -4.89 13.88 20.59
CA ILE A 189 -5.93 13.22 21.38
C ILE A 189 -6.13 13.90 22.73
N ASP A 190 -5.04 14.40 23.33
CA ASP A 190 -5.06 14.97 24.69
C ASP A 190 -5.54 16.43 24.76
N GLY A 191 -5.87 17.06 23.63
CA GLY A 191 -6.43 18.42 23.59
C GLY A 191 -5.56 19.52 24.22
N SER A 192 -4.29 19.24 24.50
CA SER A 192 -3.38 20.16 25.18
C SER A 192 -2.76 21.11 24.16
N PRO A 193 -2.92 22.45 24.28
CA PRO A 193 -2.29 23.42 23.38
C PRO A 193 -0.79 23.48 23.70
N GLY A 194 -0.04 22.50 23.19
CA GLY A 194 1.40 22.36 23.39
C GLY A 194 2.19 23.29 22.50
N GLY A 195 2.30 24.56 22.89
CA GLY A 195 3.36 25.44 22.40
C GLY A 195 4.72 25.00 22.96
N SER A 196 5.67 24.69 22.07
CA SER A 196 7.09 24.87 22.33
C SER A 196 7.65 25.75 21.21
N LYS A 197 8.26 26.87 21.61
CA LYS A 197 8.72 27.96 20.72
C LYS A 197 10.12 27.75 20.14
N ASP A 198 10.68 26.55 20.27
CA ASP A 198 12.07 26.31 19.90
C ASP A 198 12.14 25.45 18.64
N ALA A 199 11.73 26.03 17.50
CA ALA A 199 11.87 25.44 16.17
C ALA A 199 12.86 26.26 15.33
N THR A 200 14.16 26.08 15.60
CA THR A 200 15.21 26.38 14.64
C THR A 200 15.50 25.13 13.79
N ALA A 201 15.28 25.29 12.49
CA ALA A 201 15.71 24.47 11.34
C ALA A 201 14.71 23.44 10.75
N ALA A 202 14.36 23.74 9.49
CA ALA A 202 13.90 22.88 8.39
C ALA A 202 12.39 22.68 8.13
N THR A 203 11.92 23.49 7.16
CA THR A 203 10.71 23.38 6.31
C THR A 203 9.43 24.06 6.80
N PRO A 204 9.08 25.25 6.26
CA PRO A 204 7.76 25.82 6.47
C PRO A 204 6.79 25.17 5.48
N SER A 205 5.93 24.26 5.95
CA SER A 205 4.74 23.87 5.21
C SER A 205 3.66 24.93 5.40
N LEU A 206 3.28 25.60 4.32
CA LEU A 206 2.09 26.46 4.23
C LEU A 206 0.84 25.70 4.73
N GLY A 207 0.10 26.30 5.67
CA GLY A 207 -1.36 26.11 5.74
C GLY A 207 -2.00 25.81 7.10
N GLY A 208 -1.25 25.48 8.15
CA GLY A 208 -1.82 25.17 9.48
C GLY A 208 -1.48 26.23 10.52
N ILE A 209 -2.44 27.09 10.86
CA ILE A 209 -2.40 27.90 12.09
C ILE A 209 -2.24 26.92 13.27
N GLY A 210 -1.32 27.23 14.18
CA GLY A 210 -0.92 26.35 15.27
C GLY A 210 -2.09 25.74 16.04
N GLY A 211 -1.98 24.45 16.34
CA GLY A 211 -2.87 23.73 17.27
C GLY A 211 -4.16 23.15 16.69
N GLY A 212 -4.40 23.23 15.37
CA GLY A 212 -5.58 22.63 14.73
C GLY A 212 -5.46 21.11 14.51
N ILE A 213 -6.59 20.39 14.60
CA ILE A 213 -6.70 18.98 14.18
C ILE A 213 -6.25 18.86 12.72
N ARG A 214 -5.28 17.99 12.45
CA ARG A 214 -4.76 17.76 11.10
C ARG A 214 -5.81 17.16 10.18
N THR A 215 -5.73 17.49 8.90
CA THR A 215 -6.59 16.88 7.88
C THR A 215 -6.20 15.42 7.62
N VAL A 216 -7.13 14.62 7.11
CA VAL A 216 -6.86 13.21 6.73
C VAL A 216 -5.70 13.14 5.73
N SER A 217 -5.64 14.05 4.76
CA SER A 217 -4.57 14.09 3.75
C SER A 217 -3.20 14.36 4.37
N GLU A 218 -3.11 15.26 5.35
CA GLU A 218 -1.86 15.52 6.08
C GLU A 218 -1.43 14.29 6.88
N ARG A 219 -2.37 13.60 7.54
CA ARG A 219 -2.09 12.36 8.26
C ARG A 219 -1.59 11.26 7.31
N VAL A 220 -2.18 11.13 6.12
CA VAL A 220 -1.72 10.20 5.07
C VAL A 220 -0.28 10.50 4.66
N GLU A 221 0.06 11.78 4.41
CA GLU A 221 1.44 12.17 4.08
C GLU A 221 2.41 11.77 5.21
N MET A 222 2.06 12.09 6.46
CA MET A 222 2.89 11.77 7.62
C MET A 222 3.11 10.27 7.81
N LEU A 223 2.06 9.47 7.66
CA LEU A 223 2.14 8.01 7.80
C LEU A 223 2.91 7.36 6.65
N ALA A 224 2.67 7.79 5.41
CA ALA A 224 3.43 7.31 4.25
C ALA A 224 4.92 7.66 4.40
N TRP A 225 5.24 8.86 4.88
CA TRP A 225 6.62 9.26 5.18
C TRP A 225 7.23 8.47 6.34
N ALA A 226 6.48 8.23 7.42
CA ALA A 226 6.93 7.41 8.55
C ALA A 226 7.23 5.96 8.14
N ARG A 227 6.45 5.41 7.19
CA ARG A 227 6.72 4.10 6.62
C ARG A 227 8.00 4.09 5.78
N LEU A 228 8.23 5.09 4.92
CA LEU A 228 9.46 5.18 4.12
C LEU A 228 10.71 5.35 5.01
N GLN A 229 10.63 6.16 6.07
CA GLN A 229 11.71 6.30 7.04
C GLN A 229 12.06 4.97 7.74
N GLY A 230 11.09 4.07 7.89
CA GLY A 230 11.35 2.71 8.40
C GLY A 230 12.35 1.91 7.56
N ASN A 231 12.52 2.25 6.27
CA ASN A 231 13.54 1.63 5.42
C ASN A 231 14.95 2.13 5.76
N ASP A 232 15.08 3.42 6.12
CA ASP A 232 16.34 4.04 6.55
C ASP A 232 16.72 3.62 7.96
N GLU A 233 15.76 3.62 8.90
CA GLU A 233 15.94 3.13 10.27
C GLU A 233 16.44 1.67 10.30
N ALA A 234 15.99 0.86 9.34
CA ALA A 234 16.43 -0.53 9.21
C ALA A 234 17.76 -0.69 8.44
N GLY A 235 18.32 0.38 7.88
CA GLY A 235 19.56 0.35 7.10
C GLY A 235 19.44 -0.42 5.78
N VAL A 236 18.22 -0.62 5.25
CA VAL A 236 17.98 -1.45 4.06
C VAL A 236 17.90 -0.66 2.76
N VAL A 237 18.00 0.68 2.79
CA VAL A 237 17.80 1.54 1.62
C VAL A 237 18.70 1.16 0.45
N GLY A 238 19.99 0.90 0.72
CA GLY A 238 20.95 0.47 -0.31
C GLY A 238 20.64 -0.89 -0.93
N ARG A 239 19.79 -1.70 -0.29
CA ARG A 239 19.41 -3.06 -0.71
C ARG A 239 17.98 -3.12 -1.25
N LEU A 240 17.23 -2.02 -1.23
CA LEU A 240 15.86 -1.97 -1.74
C LEU A 240 15.77 -2.26 -3.24
N GLN A 241 16.78 -1.88 -4.04
CA GLN A 241 16.79 -2.16 -5.47
C GLN A 241 16.81 -3.66 -5.75
N GLU A 242 17.59 -4.41 -4.97
CA GLU A 242 17.65 -5.87 -5.04
C GLU A 242 16.30 -6.49 -4.67
N ALA A 243 15.68 -5.99 -3.59
CA ALA A 243 14.35 -6.44 -3.16
C ALA A 243 13.26 -6.16 -4.22
N LEU A 244 13.24 -4.95 -4.78
CA LEU A 244 12.31 -4.55 -5.84
C LEU A 244 12.45 -5.43 -7.10
N ALA A 245 13.68 -5.81 -7.45
CA ALA A 245 13.93 -6.72 -8.56
C ALA A 245 13.35 -8.12 -8.31
N VAL A 246 13.45 -8.64 -7.08
CA VAL A 246 12.84 -9.93 -6.71
C VAL A 246 11.31 -9.82 -6.72
N MET A 247 10.75 -8.75 -6.14
CA MET A 247 9.30 -8.52 -6.11
C MET A 247 8.68 -8.37 -7.50
N ALA A 248 9.46 -7.88 -8.48
CA ALA A 248 9.02 -7.72 -9.86
C ALA A 248 8.91 -9.05 -10.64
N GLN A 249 9.40 -10.17 -10.08
CA GLN A 249 9.26 -11.47 -10.73
C GLN A 249 7.79 -11.91 -10.77
N PRO A 250 7.27 -12.47 -11.89
CA PRO A 250 5.85 -12.79 -12.04
C PRO A 250 5.25 -13.66 -10.94
N SER A 251 6.04 -14.56 -10.34
CA SER A 251 5.64 -15.40 -9.22
C SER A 251 5.38 -14.62 -7.92
N TYR A 252 6.10 -13.51 -7.72
CA TYR A 252 6.07 -12.72 -6.48
C TYR A 252 5.27 -11.42 -6.61
N VAL A 253 4.99 -10.96 -7.83
CA VAL A 253 4.17 -9.76 -8.08
C VAL A 253 2.82 -9.80 -7.35
N PRO A 254 2.01 -10.88 -7.41
CA PRO A 254 0.71 -10.90 -6.74
C PRO A 254 0.81 -10.74 -5.22
N ALA A 255 1.80 -11.39 -4.59
CA ALA A 255 2.02 -11.29 -3.15
C ALA A 255 2.52 -9.88 -2.76
N SER A 256 3.44 -9.32 -3.54
CA SER A 256 3.99 -7.97 -3.31
C SER A 256 2.92 -6.89 -3.46
N LEU A 257 2.08 -6.98 -4.48
CA LEU A 257 0.96 -6.05 -4.68
C LEU A 257 -0.10 -6.18 -3.58
N LYS A 258 -0.33 -7.39 -3.07
CA LYS A 258 -1.23 -7.60 -1.93
C LYS A 258 -0.72 -6.89 -0.68
N GLU A 259 0.57 -7.02 -0.35
CA GLU A 259 1.17 -6.29 0.78
C GLU A 259 1.12 -4.78 0.59
N LEU A 260 1.38 -4.29 -0.63
CA LEU A 260 1.24 -2.87 -0.95
C LEU A 260 -0.20 -2.37 -0.76
N ALA A 261 -1.19 -3.15 -1.19
CA ALA A 261 -2.60 -2.82 -0.99
C ALA A 261 -2.99 -2.82 0.50
N LEU A 262 -2.50 -3.79 1.29
CA LEU A 262 -2.68 -3.82 2.73
C LEU A 262 -2.00 -2.64 3.43
N LEU A 263 -0.84 -2.18 2.95
CA LEU A 263 -0.17 -1.00 3.46
C LEU A 263 -0.98 0.27 3.17
N ALA A 264 -1.50 0.44 1.96
CA ALA A 264 -2.34 1.57 1.62
C ALA A 264 -3.65 1.59 2.44
N ASP A 265 -4.24 0.41 2.69
CA ASP A 265 -5.40 0.25 3.56
C ASP A 265 -5.07 0.66 5.01
N GLU A 266 -3.95 0.18 5.56
CA GLU A 266 -3.47 0.53 6.90
C GLU A 266 -3.22 2.04 7.06
N ILE A 267 -2.54 2.67 6.09
CA ILE A 267 -2.27 4.12 6.12
C ILE A 267 -3.59 4.91 6.13
N LEU A 268 -4.55 4.55 5.27
CA LEU A 268 -5.84 5.24 5.20
C LEU A 268 -6.69 5.02 6.45
N TYR A 269 -6.65 3.81 7.01
CA TYR A 269 -7.30 3.46 8.25
C TYR A 269 -6.75 4.28 9.42
N LEU A 270 -5.43 4.29 9.61
CA LEU A 270 -4.75 5.05 10.67
C LEU A 270 -4.89 6.57 10.48
N ALA A 271 -5.03 7.05 9.24
CA ALA A 271 -5.33 8.46 8.96
C ALA A 271 -6.77 8.86 9.34
N GLY A 272 -7.67 7.88 9.52
CA GLY A 272 -9.08 8.09 9.84
C GLY A 272 -9.99 8.26 8.62
N ASP A 273 -9.65 7.67 7.47
CA ASP A 273 -10.52 7.72 6.29
C ASP A 273 -11.79 6.87 6.47
N VAL A 274 -12.96 7.51 6.37
CA VAL A 274 -14.28 6.87 6.53
C VAL A 274 -15.01 6.68 5.19
N SER A 275 -14.28 6.63 4.08
CA SER A 275 -14.87 6.54 2.74
C SER A 275 -15.48 5.16 2.50
N VAL A 276 -16.73 5.12 2.03
CA VAL A 276 -17.43 3.89 1.60
C VAL A 276 -17.97 3.98 0.17
N ASP A 277 -17.79 5.13 -0.47
CA ASP A 277 -18.20 5.43 -1.85
C ASP A 277 -17.16 4.90 -2.87
N PRO A 278 -17.36 5.02 -4.20
CA PRO A 278 -16.35 4.64 -5.21
C PRO A 278 -14.95 5.25 -4.98
N SER A 279 -14.87 6.36 -4.25
CA SER A 279 -13.62 6.96 -3.77
C SER A 279 -12.75 6.01 -2.93
N TRP A 280 -13.33 4.97 -2.31
CA TRP A 280 -12.62 3.94 -1.56
C TRP A 280 -11.58 3.23 -2.43
N TYR A 281 -11.96 2.83 -3.65
CA TYR A 281 -11.09 2.14 -4.60
C TYR A 281 -10.00 3.08 -5.14
N THR A 282 -10.39 4.29 -5.52
CA THR A 282 -9.45 5.25 -6.12
C THR A 282 -8.42 5.76 -5.12
N LYS A 283 -8.80 6.00 -3.86
CA LYS A 283 -7.87 6.37 -2.78
C LYS A 283 -6.81 5.30 -2.53
N ARG A 284 -7.21 4.03 -2.41
CA ARG A 284 -6.27 2.92 -2.18
C ARG A 284 -5.37 2.67 -3.38
N ALA A 285 -5.92 2.70 -4.59
CA ALA A 285 -5.15 2.51 -5.81
C ALA A 285 -4.14 3.64 -6.02
N SER A 286 -4.56 4.90 -5.85
CA SER A 286 -3.67 6.06 -5.99
C SER A 286 -2.58 6.07 -4.92
N LEU A 287 -2.93 5.84 -3.64
CA LEU A 287 -1.95 5.78 -2.57
C LEU A 287 -0.92 4.66 -2.77
N SER A 288 -1.36 3.46 -3.17
CA SER A 288 -0.46 2.35 -3.52
C SER A 288 0.54 2.74 -4.61
N ALA A 289 0.05 3.35 -5.70
CA ALA A 289 0.91 3.77 -6.81
C ALA A 289 1.89 4.88 -6.41
N ILE A 290 1.44 5.87 -5.63
CA ILE A 290 2.27 6.96 -5.14
C ILE A 290 3.35 6.43 -4.20
N TYR A 291 2.98 5.54 -3.27
CA TYR A 291 3.92 4.92 -2.34
C TYR A 291 4.99 4.13 -3.09
N ALA A 292 4.60 3.25 -4.01
CA ALA A 292 5.55 2.46 -4.80
C ALA A 292 6.50 3.35 -5.63
N ALA A 293 5.99 4.45 -6.20
CA ALA A 293 6.83 5.41 -6.92
C ALA A 293 7.80 6.15 -5.99
N ALA A 294 7.37 6.52 -4.78
CA ALA A 294 8.21 7.19 -3.80
C ALA A 294 9.29 6.24 -3.24
N GLU A 295 8.96 4.97 -2.99
CA GLU A 295 9.91 3.95 -2.56
C GLU A 295 10.97 3.67 -3.63
N LEU A 296 10.57 3.60 -4.90
CA LEU A 296 11.52 3.48 -6.01
C LEU A 296 12.44 4.71 -6.10
N PHE A 297 11.87 5.92 -5.98
CA PHE A 297 12.63 7.17 -6.01
C PHE A 297 13.63 7.26 -4.84
N MET A 298 13.27 6.76 -3.66
CA MET A 298 14.14 6.71 -2.48
C MET A 298 15.45 5.95 -2.75
N THR A 299 15.44 4.96 -3.64
CA THR A 299 16.64 4.16 -3.94
C THR A 299 17.75 4.93 -4.65
N THR A 300 17.41 6.05 -5.30
CA THR A 300 18.37 6.89 -6.05
C THR A 300 18.61 8.24 -5.39
N ASP A 301 17.84 8.58 -4.35
CA ASP A 301 17.95 9.83 -3.62
C ASP A 301 19.17 9.83 -2.69
N GLN A 302 20.10 10.77 -2.94
CA GLN A 302 21.31 10.98 -2.14
C GLN A 302 21.22 12.23 -1.26
N SER A 303 20.03 12.83 -1.17
CA SER A 303 19.81 14.01 -0.34
C SER A 303 19.83 13.65 1.15
N PRO A 304 20.37 14.52 2.02
CA PRO A 304 20.41 14.29 3.46
C PRO A 304 18.99 14.11 4.02
N GLY A 305 18.77 13.00 4.71
CA GLY A 305 17.48 12.63 5.28
C GLY A 305 16.38 12.39 4.23
N PHE A 306 16.75 12.08 2.97
CA PHE A 306 15.80 11.81 1.87
C PHE A 306 14.79 12.94 1.65
N ARG A 307 15.23 14.19 1.81
CA ARG A 307 14.35 15.37 1.68
C ARG A 307 13.69 15.48 0.30
N GLU A 308 14.38 15.07 -0.76
CA GLU A 308 13.82 15.10 -2.12
C GLU A 308 12.75 14.02 -2.28
N THR A 309 12.94 12.85 -1.68
CA THR A 309 11.91 11.79 -1.62
C THR A 309 10.66 12.28 -0.90
N ARG A 310 10.82 12.97 0.24
CA ARG A 310 9.69 13.55 0.98
C ARG A 310 8.94 14.60 0.14
N ALA A 311 9.68 15.47 -0.54
CA ALA A 311 9.10 16.49 -1.41
C ALA A 311 8.36 15.85 -2.61
N PHE A 312 8.93 14.80 -3.20
CA PHE A 312 8.31 14.02 -4.27
C PHE A 312 6.98 13.39 -3.81
N LEU A 313 6.99 12.70 -2.68
CA LEU A 313 5.80 12.10 -2.08
C LEU A 313 4.69 13.15 -1.87
N ARG A 314 5.03 14.27 -1.23
CA ARG A 314 4.09 15.36 -0.97
C ARG A 314 3.49 15.92 -2.27
N ARG A 315 4.30 16.16 -3.29
CA ARG A 315 3.81 16.64 -4.60
C ARG A 315 2.82 15.65 -5.22
N ARG A 316 3.14 14.36 -5.24
CA ARG A 316 2.28 13.32 -5.82
C ARG A 316 0.96 13.15 -5.08
N LEU A 317 0.96 13.26 -3.74
CA LEU A 317 -0.26 13.25 -2.93
C LEU A 317 -1.16 14.46 -3.24
N ASN A 318 -0.57 15.65 -3.35
CA ASN A 318 -1.32 16.87 -3.72
C ASN A 318 -1.94 16.76 -5.12
N GLU A 319 -1.17 16.31 -6.11
CA GLU A 319 -1.67 16.08 -7.48
C GLU A 319 -2.84 15.08 -7.50
N ALA A 320 -2.76 14.00 -6.72
CA ALA A 320 -3.84 13.02 -6.65
C ALA A 320 -5.12 13.58 -6.02
N ALA A 321 -4.98 14.44 -4.99
CA ALA A 321 -6.11 15.13 -4.40
C ALA A 321 -6.79 16.09 -5.40
N GLU A 322 -6.00 16.84 -6.17
CA GLU A 322 -6.50 17.74 -7.22
C GLU A 322 -7.23 16.97 -8.32
N VAL A 323 -6.63 15.90 -8.86
CA VAL A 323 -7.25 15.05 -9.90
C VAL A 323 -8.56 14.44 -9.39
N GLY A 324 -8.59 13.95 -8.14
CA GLY A 324 -9.80 13.40 -7.53
C GLY A 324 -10.92 14.45 -7.40
N SER A 325 -10.58 15.69 -7.10
CA SER A 325 -11.54 16.80 -7.03
C SER A 325 -12.06 17.19 -8.43
N ALA A 326 -11.18 17.26 -9.43
CA ALA A 326 -11.54 17.62 -10.80
C ALA A 326 -12.49 16.60 -11.43
N VAL A 327 -12.22 15.30 -11.25
CA VAL A 327 -13.10 14.22 -11.74
C VAL A 327 -14.47 14.28 -11.07
N ARG A 328 -14.52 14.61 -9.77
CA ARG A 328 -15.79 14.77 -9.03
C ARG A 328 -16.61 15.95 -9.57
N SER A 329 -15.98 17.12 -9.72
CA SER A 329 -16.64 18.32 -10.24
C SER A 329 -17.17 18.10 -11.66
N ALA A 330 -16.43 17.39 -12.52
CA ALA A 330 -16.88 17.03 -13.86
C ALA A 330 -18.12 16.09 -13.84
N GLY A 331 -18.12 15.10 -12.94
CA GLY A 331 -19.26 14.21 -12.75
C GLY A 331 -20.52 14.94 -12.25
N GLU A 332 -20.36 15.87 -11.31
CA GLU A 332 -21.45 16.71 -10.79
C GLU A 332 -22.04 17.62 -11.88
N TRP A 333 -21.17 18.26 -12.69
CA TRP A 333 -21.60 19.09 -13.82
C TRP A 333 -22.37 18.29 -14.89
N LEU A 334 -21.89 17.09 -15.22
CA LEU A 334 -22.58 16.18 -16.15
C LEU A 334 -23.95 15.74 -15.59
N GLY A 335 -24.02 15.39 -14.30
CA GLY A 335 -25.27 15.02 -13.63
C GLY A 335 -26.28 16.16 -13.64
N PHE A 336 -25.86 17.39 -13.33
CA PHE A 336 -26.72 18.57 -13.38
C PHE A 336 -27.24 18.82 -14.80
N THR A 337 -26.36 18.83 -15.80
CA THR A 337 -26.74 19.03 -17.21
C THR A 337 -27.71 17.95 -17.71
N ALA A 338 -27.46 16.70 -17.36
CA ALA A 338 -28.36 15.59 -17.69
C ALA A 338 -29.74 15.76 -17.04
N SER A 339 -29.79 16.13 -15.75
CA SER A 339 -31.06 16.37 -15.06
C SER A 339 -31.82 17.58 -15.62
N ALA A 340 -31.13 18.65 -16.00
CA ALA A 340 -31.72 19.82 -16.64
C ALA A 340 -32.29 19.44 -18.02
N ALA A 341 -31.54 18.67 -18.82
CA ALA A 341 -32.01 18.15 -20.10
C ALA A 341 -33.26 17.25 -19.93
N VAL A 342 -33.25 16.34 -18.95
CA VAL A 342 -34.40 15.48 -18.63
C VAL A 342 -35.61 16.31 -18.18
N ASN A 343 -35.42 17.32 -17.34
CA ASN A 343 -36.50 18.20 -16.90
C ASN A 343 -37.12 19.00 -18.05
N VAL A 344 -36.30 19.48 -19.00
CA VAL A 344 -36.76 20.18 -20.20
C VAL A 344 -37.51 19.24 -21.15
N LEU A 345 -37.07 17.99 -21.28
CA LEU A 345 -37.79 16.98 -22.07
C LEU A 345 -39.13 16.62 -21.42
N ARG A 346 -39.16 16.45 -20.09
CA ARG A 346 -40.40 16.16 -19.34
C ARG A 346 -41.37 17.34 -19.40
N SER A 347 -40.89 18.59 -19.36
CA SER A 347 -41.74 19.78 -19.44
C SER A 347 -42.36 19.97 -20.84
N LYS A 348 -41.76 19.40 -21.89
CA LYS A 348 -42.29 19.42 -23.26
C LYS A 348 -43.20 18.22 -23.59
N GLY A 349 -43.63 17.45 -22.58
CA GLY A 349 -44.60 16.38 -22.75
C GLY A 349 -44.02 15.07 -23.32
N VAL A 350 -42.69 14.94 -23.37
CA VAL A 350 -42.04 13.66 -23.72
C VAL A 350 -42.25 12.71 -22.54
N ARG A 351 -42.92 11.57 -22.77
CA ARG A 351 -42.99 10.47 -21.78
C ARG A 351 -41.62 9.81 -21.72
N ILE A 352 -40.85 10.11 -20.67
CA ILE A 352 -39.52 9.55 -20.35
C ILE A 352 -39.62 8.76 -19.05
#